data_AF-A0A4U0UL76-F1
#
_entry.id   AF-A0A4U0UL76-F1
#
_cell.length_a   1.000
_cell.length_b   1.000
_cell.length_c   1.000
_cell.angle_alpha   90.00
_cell.angle_beta   90.00
_cell.angle_gamma   90.00
#
_symmetry.space_group_name_H-M   'P 1'
#
loop_
_entity.id
_entity.type
_entity.pdbx_description
1 polymer ?
#
loop_
_entity_poly.entity_id
_entity_poly.type
_entity_poly.pdbx_seq_one_letter_code
_entity_poly.pdbx_strand_id
1 'polypeptide(L)'
;MSLLIQSAEAYQHPDELLLRTREVHALQRPAQSDYNSVRNWFEAQKPVIQEELDFINCKEDIITLRDGHESASFDEVVERCLRGLDRFLSSWCHCQVIKRIFITEQLRHKTNNLRIHYYAPERVDTLVNLIITAIIFTLLVVPVVLMYEMAQVGGTASPLESIGILTVFTLLFGLAMSALTTAKRQELFAASAAYCAVLVVFVSNFGGQQVKTQGAST
;
A
#
# COMPACT_ATOMS: atom_id res chain seq x y z
N MET A 1 40.56 -28.61 -39.52
CA MET A 1 39.80 -27.37 -39.27
C MET A 1 38.39 -27.66 -38.77
N SER A 2 37.69 -28.65 -39.33
CA SER A 2 36.32 -29.03 -38.94
C SER A 2 36.16 -29.52 -37.49
N LEU A 3 37.14 -30.24 -36.93
CA LEU A 3 37.09 -30.74 -35.55
C LEU A 3 37.19 -29.62 -34.49
N LEU A 4 37.88 -28.52 -34.78
CA LEU A 4 38.01 -27.38 -33.86
C LEU A 4 36.73 -26.55 -33.81
N ILE A 5 36.05 -26.41 -34.95
CA ILE A 5 34.74 -25.74 -35.04
C ILE A 5 33.69 -26.55 -34.28
N GLN A 6 33.69 -27.88 -34.45
CA GLN A 6 32.76 -28.76 -33.76
C GLN A 6 33.01 -28.83 -32.24
N SER A 7 34.27 -28.74 -31.79
CA SER A 7 34.56 -28.58 -30.36
C SER A 7 34.10 -27.22 -29.83
N ALA A 8 34.25 -26.13 -30.60
CA ALA A 8 33.84 -24.80 -30.17
C ALA A 8 32.31 -24.67 -30.05
N GLU A 9 31.53 -25.22 -30.99
CA GLU A 9 30.07 -25.30 -30.88
C GLU A 9 29.63 -26.17 -29.68
N ALA A 10 30.35 -27.26 -29.41
CA ALA A 10 30.05 -28.15 -28.29
C ALA A 10 30.28 -27.51 -26.91
N TYR A 11 31.15 -26.49 -26.78
CA TYR A 11 31.34 -25.73 -25.54
C TYR A 11 30.35 -24.55 -25.40
N GLN A 12 29.88 -23.96 -26.51
CA GLN A 12 28.89 -22.89 -26.46
C GLN A 12 27.52 -23.36 -25.91
N HIS A 13 27.11 -24.58 -26.24
CA HIS A 13 25.83 -25.13 -25.76
C HIS A 13 25.75 -25.26 -24.22
N PRO A 14 26.72 -25.88 -23.54
CA PRO A 14 26.76 -25.93 -22.08
C PRO A 14 26.75 -24.54 -21.43
N ASP A 15 27.54 -23.60 -21.95
CA ASP A 15 27.65 -22.26 -21.38
C ASP A 15 26.35 -21.45 -21.55
N GLU A 16 25.70 -21.54 -22.71
CA GLU A 16 24.41 -20.92 -22.96
C GLU A 16 23.31 -21.53 -22.07
N LEU A 17 23.29 -22.86 -21.91
CA LEU A 17 22.36 -23.53 -21.01
C LEU A 17 22.54 -23.09 -19.56
N LEU A 18 23.78 -22.90 -19.10
CA LEU A 18 24.07 -22.38 -17.76
C LEU A 18 23.59 -20.93 -17.58
N LEU A 19 23.78 -20.08 -18.59
CA LEU A 19 23.29 -18.70 -18.57
C LEU A 19 21.76 -18.63 -18.54
N ARG A 20 21.08 -19.42 -19.38
CA ARG A 20 19.60 -19.52 -19.38
C ARG A 20 19.06 -20.09 -18.07
N THR A 21 19.72 -21.11 -17.53
CA THR A 21 19.36 -21.69 -16.23
C THR A 21 19.50 -20.65 -15.12
N ARG A 22 20.55 -19.82 -15.17
CA ARG A 22 20.71 -18.69 -14.25
C ARG A 22 19.62 -17.63 -14.42
N GLU A 23 19.22 -17.30 -15.66
CA GLU A 23 18.10 -16.38 -15.93
C GLU A 23 16.79 -16.91 -15.35
N VAL A 24 16.48 -18.19 -15.55
CA VAL A 24 15.28 -18.84 -15.00
C VAL A 24 15.33 -18.88 -13.48
N HIS A 25 16.49 -19.17 -12.88
CA HIS A 25 16.67 -19.10 -11.43
C HIS A 25 16.67 -17.67 -10.86
N ALA A 26 16.93 -16.66 -11.70
CA ALA A 26 16.82 -15.26 -11.30
C ALA A 26 15.37 -14.76 -11.30
N LEU A 27 14.44 -15.49 -11.93
CA LEU A 27 13.02 -15.21 -11.84
C LEU A 27 12.56 -15.36 -10.39
N GLN A 28 11.79 -14.37 -9.94
CA GLN A 28 11.33 -14.36 -8.56
C GLN A 28 10.15 -15.31 -8.37
N ARG A 29 9.97 -15.72 -7.11
CA ARG A 29 8.77 -16.44 -6.69
C ARG A 29 7.56 -15.50 -6.72
N PRO A 30 6.37 -16.00 -7.07
CA PRO A 30 5.16 -15.20 -7.08
C PRO A 30 4.82 -14.68 -5.68
N ALA A 31 4.18 -13.51 -5.64
CA ALA A 31 3.59 -13.00 -4.42
C ALA A 31 2.47 -13.91 -3.91
N GLN A 32 2.16 -13.82 -2.62
CA GLN A 32 1.15 -14.68 -2.02
C GLN A 32 -0.24 -14.41 -2.61
N SER A 33 -0.55 -13.16 -2.93
CA SER A 33 -1.78 -12.74 -3.61
C SER A 33 -1.90 -13.39 -5.00
N ASP A 34 -0.85 -13.29 -5.82
CA ASP A 34 -0.81 -13.87 -7.17
C ASP A 34 -0.96 -15.39 -7.15
N TYR A 35 -0.21 -16.05 -6.26
CA TYR A 35 -0.32 -17.49 -6.04
C TYR A 35 -1.75 -17.91 -5.64
N ASN A 36 -2.35 -17.20 -4.68
CA ASN A 36 -3.72 -17.47 -4.25
C ASN A 36 -4.72 -17.22 -5.38
N SER A 37 -4.51 -16.20 -6.22
CA SER A 37 -5.37 -15.90 -7.37
C SER A 37 -5.37 -17.05 -8.38
N VAL A 38 -4.19 -17.54 -8.75
CA VAL A 38 -4.04 -18.68 -9.65
C VAL A 38 -4.62 -19.94 -9.03
N ARG A 39 -4.33 -20.24 -7.76
CA ARG A 39 -4.89 -21.40 -7.05
C ARG A 39 -6.42 -21.36 -7.02
N ASN A 40 -6.99 -20.22 -6.65
CA ASN A 40 -8.45 -20.02 -6.65
C ASN A 40 -9.05 -20.22 -8.04
N TRP A 41 -8.36 -19.77 -9.10
CA TRP A 41 -8.80 -20.00 -10.47
C TRP A 41 -8.75 -21.48 -10.85
N PHE A 42 -7.67 -22.20 -10.49
CA PHE A 42 -7.51 -23.64 -10.72
C PHE A 42 -8.57 -24.46 -9.97
N GLU A 43 -8.83 -24.16 -8.70
CA GLU A 43 -9.88 -24.81 -7.91
C GLU A 43 -11.27 -24.63 -8.55
N ALA A 44 -11.49 -23.46 -9.14
CA ALA A 44 -12.80 -23.07 -9.61
C ALA A 44 -13.08 -23.50 -11.07
N GLN A 45 -12.08 -23.47 -11.96
CA GLN A 45 -12.19 -23.91 -13.35
C GLN A 45 -11.85 -25.40 -13.54
N LYS A 46 -11.04 -25.97 -12.63
CA LYS A 46 -10.51 -27.35 -12.73
C LYS A 46 -10.05 -27.73 -14.15
N PRO A 47 -9.13 -26.94 -14.74
CA PRO A 47 -8.73 -27.12 -16.14
C PRO A 47 -7.84 -28.36 -16.37
N VAL A 48 -7.33 -28.97 -15.30
CA VAL A 48 -6.40 -30.11 -15.33
C VAL A 48 -7.01 -31.26 -14.51
N ILE A 49 -6.65 -32.50 -14.86
CA ILE A 49 -7.02 -33.70 -14.10
C ILE A 49 -6.48 -33.62 -12.65
N GLN A 50 -7.19 -34.23 -11.71
CA GLN A 50 -6.86 -34.10 -10.29
C GLN A 50 -5.49 -34.68 -9.93
N GLU A 51 -5.05 -35.69 -10.67
CA GLU A 51 -3.75 -36.34 -10.50
C GLU A 51 -2.57 -35.43 -10.85
N GLU A 52 -2.79 -34.43 -11.70
CA GLU A 52 -1.78 -33.45 -12.11
C GLU A 52 -1.93 -32.11 -11.37
N LEU A 53 -2.83 -31.98 -10.39
CA LEU A 53 -2.99 -30.73 -9.65
C LEU A 53 -1.92 -30.52 -8.58
N ASP A 54 -1.13 -31.54 -8.21
CA ASP A 54 -0.21 -31.46 -7.08
C ASP A 54 0.87 -30.36 -7.23
N PHE A 55 1.26 -30.02 -8.46
CA PHE A 55 2.24 -28.93 -8.68
C PHE A 55 1.73 -27.56 -8.23
N ILE A 56 0.40 -27.30 -8.28
CA ILE A 56 -0.14 -25.99 -7.88
C ILE A 56 -0.10 -25.79 -6.37
N ASN A 57 0.02 -26.89 -5.59
CA ASN A 57 0.10 -26.83 -4.13
C ASN A 57 1.51 -26.45 -3.66
N CYS A 58 2.52 -26.68 -4.50
CA CYS A 58 3.92 -26.33 -4.25
C CYS A 58 4.20 -24.92 -4.75
N LYS A 59 4.14 -23.92 -3.86
CA LYS A 59 4.47 -22.53 -4.21
C LYS A 59 5.92 -22.39 -4.72
N GLU A 60 6.79 -23.28 -4.26
CA GLU A 60 8.22 -23.35 -4.60
C GLU A 60 8.46 -23.61 -6.08
N ASP A 61 7.53 -24.27 -6.76
CA ASP A 61 7.67 -24.72 -8.16
C ASP A 61 7.11 -23.69 -9.16
N ILE A 62 6.54 -22.59 -8.65
CA ILE A 62 5.91 -21.55 -9.45
C ILE A 62 6.84 -20.33 -9.49
N ILE A 63 7.04 -19.80 -10.69
CA ILE A 63 7.81 -18.59 -10.96
C ILE A 63 6.90 -17.51 -11.53
N THR A 64 7.16 -16.25 -11.19
CA THR A 64 6.49 -15.12 -11.84
C THR A 64 7.39 -14.53 -12.91
N LEU A 65 6.81 -14.27 -14.09
CA LEU A 65 7.48 -13.56 -15.19
C LEU A 65 7.47 -12.04 -15.00
N ARG A 66 6.75 -11.54 -13.98
CA ARG A 66 6.72 -10.13 -13.66
C ARG A 66 7.98 -9.79 -12.89
N ASP A 67 8.71 -8.78 -13.36
CA ASP A 67 9.88 -8.25 -12.65
C ASP A 67 9.47 -7.80 -11.23
N GLY A 68 9.93 -8.59 -10.25
CA GLY A 68 9.62 -8.45 -8.83
C GLY A 68 10.37 -7.28 -8.22
N HIS A 69 9.94 -6.06 -8.53
CA HIS A 69 10.41 -4.86 -7.86
C HIS A 69 9.30 -4.35 -6.96
N GLU A 70 9.36 -4.65 -5.65
CA GLU A 70 8.62 -4.09 -4.48
C GLU A 70 7.07 -3.98 -4.57
N SER A 71 6.49 -4.17 -5.74
CA SER A 71 5.14 -3.78 -6.09
C SER A 71 4.12 -4.81 -5.66
N ALA A 72 4.49 -6.09 -5.59
CA ALA A 72 3.55 -7.15 -5.24
C ALA A 72 3.31 -7.25 -3.71
N SER A 73 4.35 -7.05 -2.90
CA SER A 73 4.19 -6.92 -1.45
C SER A 73 3.52 -5.59 -1.07
N PHE A 74 3.85 -4.50 -1.78
CA PHE A 74 3.16 -3.23 -1.64
C PHE A 74 1.69 -3.34 -2.01
N ASP A 75 1.35 -3.99 -3.13
CA ASP A 75 -0.03 -4.19 -3.56
C ASP A 75 -0.83 -4.97 -2.50
N GLU A 76 -0.26 -6.01 -1.90
CA GLU A 76 -0.92 -6.75 -0.81
C GLU A 76 -1.10 -5.90 0.47
N VAL A 77 -0.12 -5.07 0.82
CA VAL A 77 -0.21 -4.14 1.97
C VAL A 77 -1.25 -3.06 1.70
N VAL A 78 -1.23 -2.47 0.50
CA VAL A 78 -2.21 -1.48 0.04
C VAL A 78 -3.59 -2.09 0.02
N GLU A 79 -3.78 -3.31 -0.49
CA GLU A 79 -5.07 -4.00 -0.51
C GLU A 79 -5.60 -4.27 0.90
N ARG A 80 -4.73 -4.67 1.85
CA ARG A 80 -5.11 -4.82 3.27
C ARG A 80 -5.45 -3.49 3.92
N CYS A 81 -4.66 -2.44 3.66
CA CYS A 81 -4.83 -1.13 4.25
C CYS A 81 -6.07 -0.43 3.69
N LEU A 82 -6.30 -0.48 2.37
CA LEU A 82 -7.51 -0.03 1.70
C LEU A 82 -8.76 -0.74 2.24
N ARG A 83 -8.71 -2.05 2.50
CA ARG A 83 -9.82 -2.77 3.16
C ARG A 83 -10.04 -2.33 4.60
N GLY A 84 -8.97 -2.04 5.33
CA GLY A 84 -9.04 -1.47 6.68
C GLY A 84 -9.67 -0.07 6.67
N LEU A 85 -9.21 0.77 5.76
CA LEU A 85 -9.69 2.12 5.52
C LEU A 85 -11.13 2.13 5.03
N ASP A 86 -11.54 1.23 4.13
CA ASP A 86 -12.93 1.14 3.68
C ASP A 86 -13.87 0.81 4.85
N ARG A 87 -13.46 -0.09 5.76
CA ARG A 87 -14.22 -0.34 7.00
C ARG A 87 -14.24 0.88 7.91
N PHE A 88 -13.12 1.57 8.04
CA PHE A 88 -13.00 2.76 8.88
C PHE A 88 -13.83 3.93 8.33
N LEU A 89 -13.69 4.26 7.04
CA LEU A 89 -14.48 5.25 6.34
C LEU A 89 -15.95 4.86 6.28
N SER A 90 -16.32 3.59 6.06
CA SER A 90 -17.73 3.16 6.10
C SER A 90 -18.34 3.28 7.50
N SER A 91 -17.51 3.20 8.55
CA SER A 91 -17.96 3.38 9.93
C SER A 91 -18.04 4.84 10.33
N TRP A 92 -17.10 5.68 9.87
CA TRP A 92 -17.07 7.11 10.18
C TRP A 92 -18.01 7.91 9.27
N CYS A 93 -18.01 7.58 7.98
CA CYS A 93 -18.82 8.17 6.94
C CYS A 93 -19.80 7.10 6.45
N HIS A 94 -21.10 7.28 6.67
CA HIS A 94 -22.16 6.35 6.20
C HIS A 94 -22.33 6.40 4.65
N CYS A 95 -21.23 6.53 3.90
CA CYS A 95 -21.18 6.81 2.48
C CYS A 95 -20.99 5.52 1.68
N GLN A 96 -22.05 5.10 0.97
CA GLN A 96 -22.03 4.00 -0.02
C GLN A 96 -21.15 4.28 -1.26
N VAL A 97 -20.52 5.44 -1.33
CA VAL A 97 -19.81 5.96 -2.50
C VAL A 97 -18.54 5.14 -2.78
N ILE A 98 -17.83 4.69 -1.73
CA ILE A 98 -16.58 3.93 -1.88
C ILE A 98 -16.85 2.55 -2.46
N LYS A 99 -17.89 1.84 -1.97
CA LYS A 99 -18.35 0.57 -2.56
C LYS A 99 -18.78 0.71 -4.01
N ARG A 100 -19.40 1.83 -4.39
CA ARG A 100 -19.79 2.13 -5.78
C ARG A 100 -18.60 2.46 -6.68
N ILE A 101 -17.56 3.06 -6.13
CA ILE A 101 -16.36 3.48 -6.88
C ILE A 101 -15.38 2.31 -7.03
N PHE A 102 -15.20 1.48 -5.99
CA PHE A 102 -14.32 0.31 -6.05
C PHE A 102 -14.93 -0.86 -6.82
N ILE A 103 -16.25 -1.05 -6.79
CA ILE A 103 -16.91 -2.08 -7.60
C ILE A 103 -17.35 -1.43 -8.90
N THR A 104 -16.43 -1.33 -9.86
CA THR A 104 -16.79 -0.90 -11.21
C THR A 104 -17.57 -2.01 -11.91
N GLU A 105 -18.89 -1.84 -11.97
CA GLU A 105 -19.84 -2.69 -12.70
C GLU A 105 -19.64 -2.65 -14.23
N GLN A 106 -18.87 -1.69 -14.75
CA GLN A 106 -18.77 -1.40 -16.18
C GLN A 106 -17.89 -2.37 -17.00
N LEU A 107 -17.11 -3.26 -16.37
CA LEU A 107 -16.40 -4.33 -17.10
C LEU A 107 -17.10 -5.70 -17.04
N ARG A 108 -18.29 -5.77 -16.44
CA ARG A 108 -19.15 -6.97 -16.48
C ARG A 108 -19.68 -7.28 -17.88
N HIS A 109 -19.61 -6.32 -18.81
CA HIS A 109 -20.22 -6.42 -20.13
C HIS A 109 -19.28 -6.87 -21.27
N LYS A 110 -17.97 -7.03 -21.02
CA LYS A 110 -16.99 -7.37 -22.06
C LYS A 110 -16.55 -8.85 -22.09
N THR A 111 -17.04 -9.70 -21.19
CA THR A 111 -16.75 -11.13 -21.25
C THR A 111 -17.83 -11.96 -20.55
N ASN A 112 -18.16 -13.14 -21.11
CA ASN A 112 -19.20 -14.04 -20.62
C ASN A 112 -18.70 -14.98 -19.49
N ASN A 113 -17.47 -14.76 -19.00
CA ASN A 113 -16.84 -15.51 -17.93
C ASN A 113 -16.96 -14.75 -16.60
N LEU A 114 -17.80 -15.24 -15.68
CA LEU A 114 -18.09 -14.65 -14.36
C LEU A 114 -16.88 -14.56 -13.39
N ARG A 115 -15.68 -15.01 -13.77
CA ARG A 115 -14.56 -15.24 -12.85
C ARG A 115 -13.25 -14.52 -13.20
N ILE A 116 -13.23 -13.72 -14.27
CA ILE A 116 -12.01 -12.97 -14.67
C ILE A 116 -12.28 -11.48 -14.53
N HIS A 117 -11.87 -10.90 -13.41
CA HIS A 117 -11.90 -9.46 -13.18
C HIS A 117 -10.73 -8.80 -13.92
N TYR A 118 -10.94 -8.41 -15.18
CA TYR A 118 -10.07 -7.42 -15.80
C TYR A 118 -10.38 -6.06 -15.17
N TYR A 119 -9.49 -5.56 -14.32
CA TYR A 119 -9.46 -4.14 -13.98
C TYR A 119 -8.58 -3.44 -15.01
N ALA A 120 -8.97 -2.26 -15.50
CA ALA A 120 -8.03 -1.40 -16.21
C ALA A 120 -7.10 -0.80 -15.13
N PRO A 121 -5.85 -1.29 -15.01
CA PRO A 121 -4.99 -0.97 -13.86
C PRO A 121 -4.80 0.55 -13.70
N GLU A 122 -4.66 1.26 -14.81
CA GLU A 122 -4.41 2.71 -14.85
C GLU A 122 -5.45 3.55 -14.09
N ARG A 123 -6.74 3.19 -14.15
CA ARG A 123 -7.81 3.97 -13.51
C ARG A 123 -7.93 3.66 -12.02
N VAL A 124 -7.69 2.40 -11.64
CA VAL A 124 -7.69 1.97 -10.24
C VAL A 124 -6.53 2.62 -9.53
N ASP A 125 -5.33 2.59 -10.12
CA ASP A 125 -4.13 3.20 -9.56
C ASP A 125 -4.30 4.71 -9.36
N THR A 126 -4.93 5.39 -10.33
CA THR A 126 -5.21 6.83 -10.22
C THR A 126 -6.17 7.13 -9.06
N LEU A 127 -7.25 6.34 -8.91
CA LEU A 127 -8.21 6.51 -7.81
C LEU A 127 -7.59 6.19 -6.45
N VAL A 128 -6.80 5.13 -6.37
CA VAL A 128 -6.07 4.74 -5.17
C VAL A 128 -5.12 5.87 -4.75
N ASN A 129 -4.32 6.39 -5.68
CA ASN A 129 -3.43 7.52 -5.40
C ASN A 129 -4.19 8.78 -4.96
N LEU A 130 -5.35 9.07 -5.55
CA LEU A 130 -6.19 10.19 -5.14
C LEU A 130 -6.73 10.01 -3.72
N ILE A 131 -7.21 8.81 -3.37
CA ILE A 131 -7.70 8.50 -2.01
C ILE A 131 -6.56 8.60 -0.99
N ILE A 132 -5.40 8.04 -1.30
CA ILE A 132 -4.22 8.10 -0.43
C ILE A 132 -3.82 9.57 -0.18
N THR A 133 -3.79 10.38 -1.23
CA THR A 133 -3.47 11.81 -1.13
C THR A 133 -4.49 12.55 -0.25
N ALA A 134 -5.78 12.27 -0.44
CA ALA A 134 -6.85 12.87 0.36
C ALA A 134 -6.75 12.47 1.85
N ILE A 135 -6.41 11.22 2.13
CA ILE A 135 -6.18 10.72 3.49
C ILE A 135 -5.00 11.45 4.13
N ILE A 136 -3.84 11.47 3.47
CA ILE A 136 -2.64 12.17 3.97
C ILE A 136 -2.94 13.63 4.26
N PHE A 137 -3.61 14.33 3.34
CA PHE A 137 -4.02 15.72 3.53
C PHE A 137 -4.95 15.90 4.74
N THR A 138 -5.93 15.01 4.90
CA THR A 138 -6.87 15.07 6.03
C THR A 138 -6.14 14.83 7.36
N LEU A 139 -5.21 13.89 7.42
CA LEU A 139 -4.39 13.65 8.62
C LEU A 139 -3.48 14.83 8.98
N LEU A 140 -3.06 15.64 8.00
CA LEU A 140 -2.29 16.86 8.25
C LEU A 140 -3.16 18.01 8.79
N VAL A 141 -4.38 18.18 8.25
CA VAL A 141 -5.25 19.33 8.57
C VAL A 141 -6.05 19.12 9.85
N VAL A 142 -6.61 17.92 10.08
CA VAL A 142 -7.47 17.62 11.23
C VAL A 142 -6.85 18.01 12.58
N PRO A 143 -5.60 17.65 12.92
CA PRO A 143 -5.03 18.01 14.22
C PRO A 143 -4.81 19.51 14.39
N VAL A 144 -4.57 20.26 13.31
CA VAL A 144 -4.50 21.73 13.36
C VAL A 144 -5.88 22.32 13.70
N VAL A 145 -6.93 21.80 13.05
CA VAL A 145 -8.32 22.23 13.31
C VAL A 145 -8.76 21.85 14.72
N LEU A 146 -8.51 20.60 15.15
CA LEU A 146 -8.81 20.15 16.51
C LEU A 146 -8.10 21.04 17.53
N MET A 147 -6.85 21.39 17.29
CA MET A 147 -6.13 22.27 18.20
C MET A 147 -6.72 23.69 18.23
N TYR A 148 -7.15 24.22 17.08
CA TYR A 148 -7.79 25.53 17.00
C TYR A 148 -9.11 25.59 17.79
N GLU A 149 -9.97 24.58 17.61
CA GLU A 149 -11.24 24.47 18.35
C GLU A 149 -10.99 24.37 19.87
N MET A 150 -10.03 23.54 20.28
CA MET A 150 -9.65 23.38 21.70
C MET A 150 -9.05 24.66 22.31
N ALA A 151 -8.46 25.52 21.47
CA ALA A 151 -7.95 26.83 21.91
C ALA A 151 -9.06 27.88 22.06
N GLN A 152 -10.12 27.82 21.25
CA GLN A 152 -11.24 28.76 21.32
C GLN A 152 -12.27 28.40 22.38
N VAL A 153 -12.56 27.11 22.52
CA VAL A 153 -13.42 26.58 23.59
C VAL A 153 -12.57 26.56 24.85
N GLY A 154 -12.47 27.71 25.53
CA GLY A 154 -11.61 27.97 26.69
C GLY A 154 -11.91 27.16 27.96
N GLY A 155 -12.04 25.84 27.85
CA GLY A 155 -12.28 24.91 28.94
C GLY A 155 -11.22 23.82 29.00
N THR A 156 -10.24 24.01 29.90
CA THR A 156 -9.52 22.92 30.60
C THR A 156 -8.80 21.85 29.78
N ALA A 157 -8.49 22.06 28.49
CA ALA A 157 -7.62 21.13 27.78
C ALA A 157 -6.20 21.23 28.37
N SER A 158 -5.76 20.19 29.07
CA SER A 158 -4.41 20.18 29.62
C SER A 158 -3.39 20.15 28.47
N PRO A 159 -2.18 20.76 28.63
CA PRO A 159 -1.13 20.68 27.62
C PRO A 159 -0.82 19.23 27.20
N LEU A 160 -1.00 18.29 28.13
CA LEU A 160 -0.82 16.86 27.92
C LEU A 160 -1.85 16.26 26.95
N GLU A 161 -3.12 16.68 27.01
CA GLU A 161 -4.17 16.22 26.08
C GLU A 161 -3.89 16.68 24.65
N SER A 162 -3.45 17.94 24.49
CA SER A 162 -3.04 18.46 23.18
C SER A 162 -1.85 17.66 22.63
N ILE A 163 -0.78 17.51 23.41
CA ILE A 163 0.41 16.73 23.00
C ILE A 163 0.03 15.28 22.65
N GLY A 164 -0.89 14.67 23.39
CA GLY A 164 -1.41 13.33 23.14
C GLY A 164 -2.11 13.20 21.79
N ILE A 165 -3.05 14.11 21.48
CA ILE A 165 -3.73 14.16 20.19
C ILE A 165 -2.72 14.29 19.05
N LEU A 166 -1.79 15.23 19.16
CA LEU A 166 -0.77 15.48 18.12
C LEU A 166 0.14 14.27 17.91
N THR A 167 0.53 13.59 18.97
CA THR A 167 1.37 12.38 18.91
C THR A 167 0.63 11.23 18.22
N VAL A 168 -0.65 11.01 18.55
CA VAL A 168 -1.48 9.98 17.91
C VAL A 168 -1.63 10.26 16.41
N PHE A 169 -1.95 11.50 16.02
CA PHE A 169 -2.05 11.85 14.60
C PHE A 169 -0.72 11.77 13.85
N THR A 170 0.42 12.04 14.51
CA THR A 170 1.77 11.85 13.96
C THR A 170 2.06 10.38 13.68
N LEU A 171 1.73 9.49 14.61
CA LEU A 171 1.89 8.06 14.41
C LEU A 171 0.97 7.55 13.28
N LEU A 172 -0.28 7.99 13.25
CA LEU A 172 -1.21 7.62 12.18
C LEU A 172 -0.74 8.13 10.81
N PHE A 173 -0.16 9.32 10.74
CA PHE A 173 0.44 9.86 9.51
C PHE A 173 1.60 8.98 9.03
N GLY A 174 2.55 8.66 9.90
CA GLY A 174 3.69 7.81 9.54
C GLY A 174 3.28 6.40 9.12
N LEU A 175 2.28 5.82 9.80
CA LEU A 175 1.70 4.52 9.45
C LEU A 175 0.96 4.56 8.11
N ALA A 176 0.12 5.59 7.88
CA ALA A 176 -0.59 5.74 6.62
C ALA A 176 0.38 5.95 5.46
N MET A 177 1.38 6.81 5.62
CA MET A 177 2.42 7.02 4.61
C MET A 177 3.20 5.74 4.34
N SER A 178 3.62 5.00 5.37
CA SER A 178 4.38 3.75 5.20
C SER A 178 3.55 2.60 4.61
N ALA A 179 2.26 2.53 4.89
CA ALA A 179 1.40 1.44 4.43
C ALA A 179 0.77 1.71 3.06
N LEU A 180 0.52 2.98 2.74
CA LEU A 180 -0.17 3.37 1.51
C LEU A 180 0.78 3.88 0.43
N THR A 181 2.02 4.25 0.76
CA THR A 181 2.98 4.76 -0.23
C THR A 181 4.26 3.94 -0.24
N THR A 182 4.92 3.87 -1.39
CA THR A 182 6.24 3.24 -1.55
C THR A 182 7.35 4.20 -1.10
N ALA A 183 7.12 4.94 0.00
CA ALA A 183 8.07 5.91 0.50
C ALA A 183 9.31 5.20 1.04
N LYS A 184 10.48 5.68 0.61
CA LYS A 184 11.75 5.17 1.14
C LYS A 184 11.83 5.48 2.63
N ARG A 185 12.61 4.70 3.39
CA ARG A 185 12.82 4.91 4.83
C ARG A 185 13.19 6.36 5.16
N GLN A 186 14.06 6.97 4.35
CA GLN A 186 14.47 8.37 4.49
C GLN A 186 13.33 9.38 4.24
N GLU A 187 12.43 9.08 3.30
CA GLU A 187 11.28 9.95 2.98
C GLU A 187 10.27 9.92 4.13
N LEU A 188 10.03 8.74 4.72
CA LEU A 188 9.20 8.60 5.91
C LEU A 188 9.75 9.40 7.11
N PHE A 189 11.07 9.33 7.35
CA PHE A 189 11.70 10.10 8.41
C PHE A 189 11.64 11.61 8.16
N ALA A 190 11.91 12.05 6.93
CA ALA A 190 11.83 13.47 6.56
C ALA A 190 10.40 14.00 6.71
N ALA A 191 9.41 13.26 6.22
CA ALA A 191 8.00 13.65 6.30
C ALA A 191 7.50 13.69 7.74
N SER A 192 7.85 12.69 8.55
CA SER A 192 7.47 12.65 9.98
C SER A 192 8.12 13.80 10.75
N ALA A 193 9.39 14.11 10.50
CA ALA A 193 10.08 15.23 11.13
C ALA A 193 9.48 16.59 10.73
N ALA A 194 9.18 16.79 9.44
CA ALA A 194 8.52 18.00 8.95
C ALA A 194 7.15 18.18 9.61
N TYR A 195 6.38 17.09 9.72
CA TYR A 195 5.08 17.14 10.36
C TYR A 195 5.16 17.45 11.86
N CYS A 196 6.07 16.78 12.59
CA CYS A 196 6.35 17.09 13.99
C CYS A 196 6.72 18.57 14.19
N ALA A 197 7.53 19.15 13.30
CA ALA A 197 7.92 20.56 13.39
C ALA A 197 6.72 21.49 13.28
N VAL A 198 5.83 21.27 12.30
CA VAL A 198 4.60 22.05 12.13
C VAL A 198 3.72 21.96 13.38
N LEU A 199 3.51 20.75 13.88
CA LEU A 199 2.72 20.46 15.07
C LEU A 199 3.26 21.14 16.34
N VAL A 200 4.57 21.09 16.57
CA VAL A 200 5.23 21.73 17.72
C VAL A 200 5.12 23.26 17.65
N VAL A 201 5.25 23.85 16.46
CA VAL A 201 5.07 25.30 16.27
C VAL A 201 3.64 25.71 16.66
N PHE A 202 2.63 24.94 16.26
CA PHE A 202 1.25 25.21 16.68
C PHE A 202 1.10 25.09 18.21
N VAL A 203 1.56 23.99 18.82
CA VAL A 203 1.55 23.82 20.30
C VAL A 203 2.18 24.99 21.03
N SER A 204 3.35 25.45 20.58
CA SER A 204 4.07 26.56 21.19
C SER A 204 3.28 27.88 21.11
N ASN A 205 2.64 28.16 19.96
CA ASN A 205 1.87 29.39 19.78
C ASN A 205 0.63 29.46 20.68
N PHE A 206 -0.15 28.39 20.77
CA PHE A 206 -1.36 28.39 21.60
C PHE A 206 -1.04 28.21 23.10
N GLY A 207 -0.02 27.43 23.44
CA GLY A 207 0.45 27.30 24.84
C GLY A 207 0.93 28.63 25.43
N GLY A 208 1.58 29.47 24.62
CA GLY A 208 1.99 30.83 25.03
C GLY A 208 0.83 31.81 25.26
N GLN A 209 -0.32 31.61 24.60
CA GLN A 209 -1.51 32.45 24.81
C GLN A 209 -2.22 32.15 26.13
N GLN A 210 -2.32 30.88 26.52
CA GLN A 210 -2.94 30.47 27.80
C GLN A 210 -2.19 31.07 29.01
N VAL A 211 -0.86 31.12 28.97
CA VAL A 211 -0.02 31.68 30.04
C VAL A 211 -0.20 33.20 30.18
N LYS A 212 -0.36 33.94 29.05
CA LYS A 212 -0.59 35.38 29.09
C LYS A 212 -1.96 35.75 29.67
N THR A 213 -3.00 34.96 29.42
CA THR A 213 -4.35 35.24 29.93
C THR A 213 -4.45 35.04 31.45
N GLN A 214 -3.69 34.08 32.01
CA GLN A 214 -3.63 33.88 33.47
C GLN A 214 -2.78 34.95 34.20
N GLY A 215 -1.73 35.48 33.57
CA GLY A 215 -0.88 36.52 34.17
C GLY A 215 -1.43 37.95 34.11
N ALA A 216 -2.47 38.21 33.32
CA ALA A 216 -3.13 39.52 33.25
C ALA A 216 -4.28 39.71 34.26
N SER A 217 -4.57 38.67 35.05
CA SER A 217 -5.66 38.66 36.05
C SER A 217 -5.15 38.68 37.51
N THR A 218 -3.85 38.88 37.72
CA THR A 218 -3.21 39.06 39.03
C THR A 218 -2.68 40.46 39.21
#